data_AF-A0A3G1AAE1-F1
#
_entry.id   AF-A0A3G1AAE1-F1
#
_cell.length_a   1.000
_cell.length_b   1.000
_cell.length_c   1.000
_cell.angle_alpha   90.00
_cell.angle_beta   90.00
_cell.angle_gamma   90.00
#
_symmetry.space_group_name_H-M   'P 1'
#
loop_
_entity.id
_entity.type
_entity.pdbx_description
1 polymer ?
#
loop_
_entity_poly.entity_id
_entity_poly.type
_entity_poly.pdbx_seq_one_letter_code
_entity_poly.pdbx_strand_id
1 'polypeptide(L)'
;MARGDVHKDSDIDIFFEEEVAPSIVLTRMDICRLELLWYEVIWASPSTAVKLVFQLEFNVKITVPLSPLTPAEKEFPLYAGRVFLADIRRGQRVPGVNKFLQFIQPTREGHIEWYIVGREEEVARRLGVSLATVLERKHFRLKRLREGKSGFIVHGKFDPSYPVEKAVRELAEKNSLLRRKISDKFL
;
A
#
# COMPACT_ATOMS: atom_id res chain seq x y z
N MET A 1 9.35 1.52 2.47
CA MET A 1 9.31 1.07 1.05
C MET A 1 9.25 -0.45 1.05
N ALA A 2 8.44 -1.05 0.21
CA ALA A 2 8.42 -2.49 -0.02
C ALA A 2 8.38 -2.76 -1.54
N ARG A 3 8.63 -4.01 -1.94
CA ARG A 3 8.48 -4.45 -3.34
C ARG A 3 7.39 -5.50 -3.42
N GLY A 4 6.64 -5.54 -4.52
CA GLY A 4 5.58 -6.53 -4.68
C GLY A 4 6.08 -7.96 -4.91
N ASP A 5 7.33 -8.10 -5.34
CA ASP A 5 8.00 -9.34 -5.72
C ASP A 5 9.54 -9.25 -5.61
N VAL A 6 10.21 -10.40 -5.74
CA VAL A 6 11.67 -10.54 -5.56
C VAL A 6 12.51 -10.13 -6.77
N HIS A 7 11.90 -10.01 -7.95
CA HIS A 7 12.61 -9.72 -9.21
C HIS A 7 12.91 -8.24 -9.39
N LYS A 8 14.05 -7.89 -10.01
CA LYS A 8 14.52 -6.50 -10.19
C LYS A 8 13.52 -5.55 -10.87
N ASP A 9 12.59 -6.07 -11.65
CA ASP A 9 11.58 -5.29 -12.37
C ASP A 9 10.25 -5.16 -11.60
N SER A 10 10.17 -5.72 -10.39
CA SER A 10 8.98 -5.58 -9.54
C SER A 10 8.66 -4.13 -9.20
N ASP A 11 7.37 -3.88 -9.06
CA ASP A 11 6.77 -2.71 -8.47
C ASP A 11 7.39 -2.33 -7.11
N ILE A 12 7.54 -1.02 -6.93
CA ILE A 12 7.99 -0.39 -5.69
C ILE A 12 6.77 0.28 -5.06
N ASP A 13 6.49 -0.06 -3.80
CA ASP A 13 5.43 0.58 -3.02
C ASP A 13 6.06 1.44 -1.90
N ILE A 14 5.78 2.73 -1.95
CA ILE A 14 6.11 3.71 -0.92
C ILE A 14 4.82 4.01 -0.17
N PHE A 15 4.76 3.57 1.07
CA PHE A 15 3.57 3.69 1.91
C PHE A 15 3.82 4.67 3.05
N PHE A 16 2.93 5.63 3.23
CA PHE A 16 2.93 6.52 4.38
C PHE A 16 2.08 5.92 5.51
N GLU A 17 2.66 5.81 6.69
CA GLU A 17 1.98 5.30 7.90
C GLU A 17 1.07 6.34 8.56
N GLU A 18 1.24 7.60 8.15
CA GLU A 18 0.49 8.74 8.64
C GLU A 18 -0.03 9.60 7.49
N GLU A 19 -1.04 10.40 7.79
CA GLU A 19 -1.68 11.29 6.84
C GLU A 19 -0.77 12.48 6.52
N VAL A 20 -0.41 12.61 5.25
CA VAL A 20 0.43 13.69 4.74
C VAL A 20 -0.37 14.51 3.72
N ALA A 21 -0.24 15.84 3.77
CA ALA A 21 -0.90 16.71 2.79
C ALA A 21 -0.46 16.35 1.35
N PRO A 22 -1.38 16.21 0.38
CA PRO A 22 -1.02 15.76 -0.97
C PRO A 22 -0.05 16.71 -1.66
N SER A 23 -0.21 18.03 -1.43
CA SER A 23 0.68 19.07 -1.91
C SER A 23 2.16 18.86 -1.52
N ILE A 24 2.45 18.33 -0.32
CA ILE A 24 3.82 18.01 0.11
C ILE A 24 4.39 16.89 -0.76
N VAL A 25 3.60 15.84 -1.01
CA VAL A 25 4.02 14.69 -1.82
C VAL A 25 4.27 15.12 -3.26
N LEU A 26 3.34 15.87 -3.86
CA LEU A 26 3.46 16.40 -5.22
C LEU A 26 4.67 17.32 -5.38
N THR A 27 4.88 18.24 -4.44
CA THR A 27 6.04 19.16 -4.46
C THR A 27 7.35 18.37 -4.41
N ARG A 28 7.43 17.32 -3.59
CA ARG A 28 8.63 16.47 -3.50
C ARG A 28 8.87 15.67 -4.76
N MET A 29 7.80 15.18 -5.39
CA MET A 29 7.90 14.49 -6.67
C MET A 29 8.43 15.41 -7.76
N ASP A 30 7.92 16.64 -7.84
CA ASP A 30 8.36 17.65 -8.80
C ASP A 30 9.85 18.01 -8.62
N ILE A 31 10.28 18.28 -7.38
CA ILE A 31 11.70 18.53 -7.04
C ILE A 31 12.59 17.36 -7.49
N CYS A 32 12.11 16.13 -7.30
CA CYS A 32 12.83 14.92 -7.69
C CYS A 32 12.68 14.57 -9.18
N ARG A 33 11.93 15.36 -9.96
CA ARG A 33 11.60 15.12 -11.37
C ARG A 33 10.99 13.75 -11.61
N LEU A 34 10.11 13.32 -10.71
CA LEU A 34 9.35 12.08 -10.83
C LEU A 34 8.04 12.36 -11.56
N GLU A 35 7.85 11.72 -12.71
CA GLU A 35 6.63 11.88 -13.50
C GLU A 35 5.45 11.12 -12.86
N LEU A 36 4.39 11.88 -12.56
CA LEU A 36 3.09 11.36 -12.13
C LEU A 36 2.29 10.97 -13.38
N LEU A 37 1.92 9.69 -13.50
CA LEU A 37 1.12 9.21 -14.62
C LEU A 37 -0.38 9.37 -14.38
N TRP A 38 -0.84 9.11 -13.16
CA TRP A 38 -2.20 9.37 -12.68
C TRP A 38 -2.25 9.19 -11.16
N TYR A 39 -3.35 9.60 -10.54
CA TYR A 39 -3.62 9.25 -9.14
C TYR A 39 -5.02 8.68 -8.96
N GLU A 40 -5.20 7.94 -7.87
CA GLU A 40 -6.44 7.24 -7.53
C GLU A 40 -6.86 7.57 -6.10
N VAL A 41 -8.15 7.81 -5.89
CA VAL A 41 -8.77 7.83 -4.55
C VAL A 41 -9.54 6.53 -4.38
N ILE A 42 -9.09 5.71 -3.43
CA ILE A 42 -9.54 4.33 -3.25
C ILE A 42 -10.11 4.15 -1.84
N TRP A 43 -11.30 3.59 -1.76
CA TRP A 43 -11.88 3.08 -0.53
C TRP A 43 -12.52 1.72 -0.78
N ALA A 44 -11.89 0.66 -0.29
CA ALA A 44 -12.27 -0.72 -0.61
C ALA A 44 -13.47 -1.22 0.19
N SER A 45 -13.45 -0.98 1.50
CA SER A 45 -14.52 -1.38 2.41
C SER A 45 -14.59 -0.43 3.61
N PRO A 46 -15.71 -0.40 4.36
CA PRO A 46 -15.87 0.54 5.47
C PRO A 46 -14.82 0.33 6.57
N SER A 47 -14.33 -0.90 6.71
CA SER A 47 -13.29 -1.34 7.62
C SER A 47 -11.87 -0.94 7.21
N THR A 48 -11.66 -0.40 6.01
CA THR A 48 -10.33 0.02 5.52
C THR A 48 -10.21 1.54 5.51
N ALA A 49 -8.97 2.03 5.51
CA ALA A 49 -8.70 3.43 5.26
C ALA A 49 -9.01 3.83 3.82
N VAL A 50 -9.41 5.10 3.66
CA VAL A 50 -9.41 5.79 2.37
C VAL A 50 -7.97 6.12 2.01
N LYS A 51 -7.58 5.86 0.77
CA LYS A 51 -6.20 6.01 0.29
C LYS A 51 -6.16 6.87 -0.95
N LEU A 52 -5.18 7.74 -0.99
CA LEU A 52 -4.71 8.41 -2.19
C LEU A 52 -3.50 7.64 -2.71
N VAL A 53 -3.55 7.22 -3.96
CA VAL A 53 -2.51 6.41 -4.59
C VAL A 53 -1.99 7.13 -5.82
N PHE A 54 -0.75 7.57 -5.78
CA PHE A 54 -0.05 8.13 -6.93
C PHE A 54 0.65 7.03 -7.69
N GLN A 55 0.39 6.93 -8.99
CA GLN A 55 1.11 6.03 -9.88
C GLN A 55 2.14 6.81 -10.69
N LEU A 56 3.40 6.44 -10.53
CA LEU A 56 4.53 7.06 -11.22
C LEU A 56 5.06 6.13 -12.31
N GLU A 57 5.99 6.66 -13.11
CA GLU A 57 6.86 5.88 -13.97
C GLU A 57 7.66 4.81 -13.18
N PHE A 58 8.29 3.89 -13.90
CA PHE A 58 9.11 2.80 -13.34
C PHE A 58 8.37 1.87 -12.36
N ASN A 59 7.04 1.75 -12.50
CA ASN A 59 6.19 0.94 -11.62
C ASN A 59 6.31 1.35 -10.13
N VAL A 60 6.56 2.63 -9.85
CA VAL A 60 6.58 3.16 -8.49
C VAL A 60 5.18 3.62 -8.11
N LYS A 61 4.75 3.24 -6.92
CA LYS A 61 3.49 3.65 -6.32
C LYS A 61 3.75 4.36 -5.01
N ILE A 62 3.07 5.48 -4.79
CA ILE A 62 3.05 6.17 -3.50
C ILE A 62 1.64 6.14 -2.94
N THR A 63 1.47 5.54 -1.77
CA THR A 63 0.19 5.43 -1.08
C THR A 63 0.18 6.32 0.16
N VAL A 64 -0.78 7.26 0.21
CA VAL A 64 -1.01 8.18 1.32
C VAL A 64 -2.40 7.91 1.91
N PRO A 65 -2.52 7.68 3.23
CA PRO A 65 -3.83 7.58 3.85
C PRO A 65 -4.52 8.96 3.90
N LEU A 66 -5.81 8.98 3.57
CA LEU A 66 -6.72 10.13 3.75
C LEU A 66 -7.59 9.99 5.01
N SER A 67 -7.50 8.84 5.68
CA SER A 67 -8.16 8.53 6.94
C SER A 67 -7.24 7.64 7.79
N PRO A 68 -7.43 7.53 9.11
CA PRO A 68 -6.60 6.68 9.95
C PRO A 68 -6.53 5.23 9.47
N LEU A 69 -5.31 4.70 9.40
CA LEU A 69 -5.04 3.31 9.05
C LEU A 69 -5.50 2.35 10.15
N THR A 70 -6.01 1.18 9.77
CA THR A 70 -6.23 0.10 10.74
C THR A 70 -4.90 -0.48 11.24
N PRO A 71 -4.89 -1.21 12.38
CA PRO A 71 -3.70 -1.92 12.83
C PRO A 71 -3.08 -2.81 11.74
N ALA A 72 -3.90 -3.54 10.99
CA ALA A 72 -3.43 -4.41 9.92
C ALA A 72 -2.84 -3.64 8.72
N GLU A 73 -3.38 -2.45 8.41
CA GLU A 73 -2.82 -1.59 7.37
C GLU A 73 -1.49 -0.95 7.79
N LYS A 74 -1.32 -0.63 9.08
CA LYS A 74 -0.03 -0.16 9.62
C LYS A 74 1.03 -1.26 9.63
N GLU A 75 0.63 -2.51 9.87
CA GLU A 75 1.54 -3.67 9.84
C GLU A 75 1.83 -4.15 8.41
N PHE A 76 1.04 -3.73 7.41
CA PHE A 76 1.18 -4.22 6.03
C PHE A 76 2.59 -4.00 5.42
N PRO A 77 3.25 -2.83 5.58
CA PRO A 77 4.62 -2.67 5.09
C PRO A 77 5.58 -3.70 5.68
N LEU A 78 5.47 -3.99 6.98
CA LEU A 78 6.31 -4.99 7.65
C LEU A 78 6.00 -6.39 7.13
N TYR A 79 4.72 -6.74 6.98
CA TYR A 79 4.27 -7.99 6.35
C TYR A 79 4.84 -8.17 4.94
N ALA A 80 4.92 -7.09 4.16
CA ALA A 80 5.44 -7.09 2.79
C ALA A 80 6.98 -7.03 2.68
N GLY A 81 7.70 -7.01 3.80
CA GLY A 81 9.17 -6.89 3.80
C GLY A 81 9.67 -5.46 3.60
N ARG A 82 9.17 -4.52 4.41
CA ARG A 82 9.61 -3.12 4.41
C ARG A 82 11.12 -3.01 4.61
N VAL A 83 11.72 -2.14 3.82
CA VAL A 83 13.08 -1.63 3.98
C VAL A 83 13.08 -0.11 4.09
N PHE A 84 14.08 0.40 4.80
CA PHE A 84 14.44 1.82 4.87
C PHE A 84 15.61 2.14 3.94
N LEU A 85 15.85 3.43 3.71
CA LEU A 85 16.96 3.89 2.87
C LEU A 85 18.33 3.38 3.35
N ALA A 86 18.52 3.29 4.66
CA ALA A 86 19.75 2.74 5.25
C ALA A 86 19.95 1.27 4.90
N ASP A 87 18.88 0.47 4.92
CA ASP A 87 18.90 -0.96 4.58
C ASP A 87 19.26 -1.14 3.10
N ILE A 88 18.67 -0.34 2.22
CA ILE A 88 18.95 -0.36 0.77
C ILE A 88 20.43 -0.04 0.52
N ARG A 89 20.96 1.02 1.16
CA ARG A 89 22.38 1.40 1.03
C ARG A 89 23.34 0.31 1.52
N ARG A 90 22.90 -0.55 2.44
CA ARG A 90 23.65 -1.71 2.94
C ARG A 90 23.42 -2.98 2.13
N GLY A 91 22.59 -2.95 1.09
CA GLY A 91 22.18 -4.14 0.34
C GLY A 91 21.43 -5.16 1.21
N GLN A 92 20.82 -4.72 2.31
CA GLN A 92 20.15 -5.59 3.26
C GLN A 92 18.88 -6.18 2.64
N ARG A 93 18.72 -7.49 2.80
CA ARG A 93 17.54 -8.23 2.36
C ARG A 93 16.76 -8.66 3.60
N VAL A 94 15.45 -8.44 3.57
CA VAL A 94 14.54 -8.71 4.69
C VAL A 94 13.50 -9.75 4.29
N PRO A 95 12.98 -10.54 5.24
CA PRO A 95 11.85 -11.42 4.96
C PRO A 95 10.57 -10.64 4.72
N GLY A 96 9.62 -11.26 4.02
CA GLY A 96 8.31 -10.69 3.74
C GLY A 96 7.40 -11.70 3.04
N VAL A 97 6.14 -11.33 2.80
CA VAL A 97 5.21 -12.15 2.03
C VAL A 97 4.91 -11.47 0.70
N ASN A 98 5.14 -12.20 -0.40
CA ASN A 98 4.88 -11.68 -1.74
C ASN A 98 3.38 -11.71 -2.09
N LYS A 99 3.05 -11.18 -3.28
CA LYS A 99 1.68 -11.16 -3.80
C LYS A 99 1.09 -12.57 -4.04
N PHE A 100 1.88 -13.65 -4.03
CA PHE A 100 1.38 -15.01 -4.22
C PHE A 100 1.16 -15.75 -2.89
N LEU A 101 1.16 -15.04 -1.76
CA LEU A 101 1.05 -15.62 -0.42
C LEU A 101 2.20 -16.57 -0.09
N GLN A 102 3.37 -16.31 -0.66
CA GLN A 102 4.61 -17.02 -0.33
C GLN A 102 5.43 -16.16 0.63
N PHE A 103 5.82 -16.76 1.76
CA PHE A 103 6.85 -16.19 2.61
C PHE A 103 8.18 -16.29 1.89
N ILE A 104 8.89 -15.18 1.79
CA ILE A 104 10.22 -15.09 1.20
C ILE A 104 11.22 -14.92 2.34
N GLN A 105 12.13 -15.88 2.47
CA GLN A 105 13.24 -15.81 3.42
C GLN A 105 14.55 -15.63 2.64
N PRO A 106 15.21 -14.47 2.74
CA PRO A 106 16.52 -14.28 2.15
C PRO A 106 17.56 -15.27 2.68
N THR A 107 18.42 -15.75 1.78
CA THR A 107 19.65 -16.51 2.07
C THR A 107 20.85 -15.77 1.49
N ARG A 108 22.08 -16.27 1.74
CA ARG A 108 23.30 -15.66 1.20
C ARG A 108 23.32 -15.60 -0.34
N GLU A 109 22.81 -16.65 -0.99
CA GLU A 109 22.88 -16.82 -2.45
C GLU A 109 21.56 -16.51 -3.15
N GLY A 110 20.46 -16.36 -2.41
CA GLY A 110 19.13 -16.24 -3.00
C GLY A 110 18.04 -16.13 -1.95
N HIS A 111 16.98 -16.90 -2.08
CA HIS A 111 15.94 -16.98 -1.06
C HIS A 111 15.33 -18.38 -1.09
N ILE A 112 14.69 -18.75 0.01
CA ILE A 112 13.76 -19.87 0.05
C ILE A 112 12.35 -19.30 0.17
N GLU A 113 11.39 -20.01 -0.41
CA GLU A 113 9.98 -19.59 -0.39
C GLU A 113 9.04 -20.74 -0.03
N TRP A 114 7.96 -20.42 0.67
CA TRP A 114 6.90 -21.37 0.99
C TRP A 114 5.57 -20.66 1.18
N TYR A 115 4.46 -21.36 0.92
CA TYR A 115 3.13 -20.80 1.13
C TYR A 115 2.84 -20.56 2.62
N ILE A 116 2.21 -19.42 2.93
CA ILE A 116 1.82 -19.08 4.30
C ILE A 116 0.58 -19.83 4.79
N VAL A 117 -0.17 -20.47 3.87
CA VAL A 117 -1.45 -21.12 4.17
C VAL A 117 -1.21 -22.30 5.12
N GLY A 118 -1.87 -22.28 6.27
CA GLY A 118 -1.68 -23.26 7.35
C GLY A 118 -0.44 -23.00 8.22
N ARG A 119 0.28 -21.89 8.00
CA ARG A 119 1.48 -21.48 8.73
C ARG A 119 1.40 -20.03 9.21
N GLU A 120 0.19 -19.51 9.37
CA GLU A 120 -0.05 -18.07 9.58
C GLU A 120 0.57 -17.56 10.89
N GLU A 121 0.53 -18.36 11.95
CA GLU A 121 1.16 -18.02 13.24
C GLU A 121 2.69 -17.97 13.14
N GLU A 122 3.29 -18.91 12.40
CA GLU A 122 4.73 -18.92 12.18
C GLU A 122 5.16 -17.64 11.43
N VAL A 123 4.40 -17.28 10.40
CA VAL A 123 4.63 -16.08 9.58
C VAL A 123 4.48 -14.82 10.42
N ALA A 124 3.44 -14.73 11.24
CA ALA A 124 3.21 -13.60 12.15
C ALA A 124 4.41 -13.39 13.09
N ARG A 125 4.88 -14.46 13.75
CA ARG A 125 6.05 -14.41 14.63
C ARG A 125 7.33 -14.01 13.89
N ARG A 126 7.58 -14.59 12.71
CA ARG A 126 8.80 -14.31 11.92
C ARG A 126 8.87 -12.86 11.42
N LEU A 127 7.73 -12.27 11.07
CA LEU A 127 7.68 -10.89 10.56
C LEU A 127 7.46 -9.86 11.66
N GLY A 128 7.14 -10.27 12.90
CA GLY A 128 6.82 -9.36 13.99
C GLY A 128 5.52 -8.59 13.75
N VAL A 129 4.52 -9.24 13.14
CA VAL A 129 3.17 -8.69 12.91
C VAL A 129 2.14 -9.52 13.66
N SER A 130 0.95 -8.96 13.84
CA SER A 130 -0.15 -9.70 14.46
C SER A 130 -0.65 -10.84 13.56
N LEU A 131 -1.14 -11.92 14.18
CA LEU A 131 -1.83 -13.01 13.46
C LEU A 131 -3.04 -12.49 12.69
N ALA A 132 -3.76 -11.52 13.27
CA ALA A 132 -4.90 -10.86 12.64
C ALA A 132 -4.51 -10.25 11.29
N THR A 133 -3.37 -9.56 11.21
CA THR A 133 -2.84 -9.03 9.94
C THR A 133 -2.59 -10.13 8.93
N VAL A 134 -1.91 -11.22 9.32
CA VAL A 134 -1.63 -12.33 8.38
C VAL A 134 -2.92 -12.94 7.83
N LEU A 135 -3.91 -13.19 8.70
CA LEU A 135 -5.20 -13.74 8.32
C LEU A 135 -5.99 -12.79 7.42
N GLU A 136 -6.04 -11.50 7.75
CA GLU A 136 -6.69 -10.47 6.95
C GLU A 136 -6.06 -10.38 5.55
N ARG A 137 -4.72 -10.32 5.48
CA ARG A 137 -3.97 -10.25 4.22
C ARG A 137 -4.20 -11.48 3.36
N LYS A 138 -4.18 -12.68 3.96
CA LYS A 138 -4.55 -13.94 3.29
C LYS A 138 -5.97 -13.86 2.74
N HIS A 139 -6.94 -13.48 3.58
CA HIS A 139 -8.35 -13.41 3.21
C HIS A 139 -8.58 -12.47 2.02
N PHE A 140 -8.11 -11.23 2.08
CA PHE A 140 -8.29 -10.27 0.99
C PHE A 140 -7.60 -10.71 -0.30
N ARG A 141 -6.44 -11.37 -0.21
CA ARG A 141 -5.74 -11.85 -1.40
C ARG A 141 -6.48 -13.00 -2.07
N LEU A 142 -6.92 -13.99 -1.30
CA LEU A 142 -7.71 -15.12 -1.83
C LEU A 142 -9.06 -14.65 -2.39
N LYS A 143 -9.73 -13.72 -1.70
CA LYS A 143 -10.96 -13.11 -2.18
C LYS A 143 -10.75 -12.46 -3.56
N ARG A 144 -9.69 -11.66 -3.71
CA ARG A 144 -9.36 -11.01 -5.00
C ARG A 144 -9.01 -11.99 -6.11
N LEU A 145 -8.38 -13.11 -5.80
CA LEU A 145 -8.10 -14.16 -6.80
C LEU A 145 -9.39 -14.84 -7.29
N ARG A 146 -10.36 -15.05 -6.39
CA ARG A 146 -11.64 -15.70 -6.71
C ARG A 146 -12.63 -14.75 -7.40
N GLU A 147 -12.75 -13.53 -6.91
CA GLU A 147 -13.83 -12.59 -7.26
C GLU A 147 -13.35 -11.42 -8.13
N GLY A 148 -12.04 -11.26 -8.31
CA GLY A 148 -11.44 -10.13 -9.03
C GLY A 148 -11.21 -8.89 -8.16
N LYS A 149 -10.88 -7.77 -8.81
CA LYS A 149 -10.62 -6.46 -8.16
C LYS A 149 -11.90 -5.60 -8.00
N SER A 150 -13.08 -6.12 -8.35
CA SER A 150 -14.34 -5.37 -8.22
C SER A 150 -14.77 -5.26 -6.75
N GLY A 151 -15.50 -4.18 -6.43
CA GLY A 151 -16.09 -3.99 -5.09
C GLY A 151 -15.47 -2.90 -4.22
N PHE A 152 -14.82 -1.89 -4.82
CA PHE A 152 -14.51 -0.66 -4.08
C PHE A 152 -15.78 0.16 -3.84
N ILE A 153 -15.94 0.71 -2.63
CA ILE A 153 -16.97 1.71 -2.33
C ILE A 153 -16.68 3.00 -3.11
N VAL A 154 -15.40 3.37 -3.20
CA VAL A 154 -14.92 4.51 -3.99
C VAL A 154 -13.68 4.08 -4.75
N HIS A 155 -13.68 4.34 -6.05
CA HIS A 155 -12.50 4.22 -6.91
C HIS A 155 -12.57 5.31 -7.96
N GLY A 156 -12.00 6.47 -7.64
CA GLY A 156 -11.83 7.56 -8.59
C GLY A 156 -10.42 7.54 -9.15
N LYS A 157 -10.25 7.53 -10.47
CA LYS A 157 -8.97 7.65 -11.16
C LYS A 157 -8.93 8.99 -11.88
N PHE A 158 -7.86 9.75 -11.69
CA PHE A 158 -7.75 11.14 -12.12
C PHE A 158 -6.42 11.38 -12.85
N ASP A 159 -6.50 12.26 -13.84
CA ASP A 159 -5.34 12.74 -14.58
C ASP A 159 -4.41 13.58 -13.68
N PRO A 160 -3.08 13.53 -13.86
CA PRO A 160 -2.14 14.37 -13.11
C PRO A 160 -2.44 15.87 -13.16
N SER A 161 -3.07 16.37 -14.24
CA SER A 161 -3.43 17.78 -14.37
C SER A 161 -4.62 18.17 -13.48
N TYR A 162 -5.38 17.21 -12.96
CA TYR A 162 -6.53 17.48 -12.12
C TYR A 162 -6.09 17.71 -10.67
N PRO A 163 -6.49 18.82 -10.02
CA PRO A 163 -6.08 19.09 -8.65
C PRO A 163 -6.58 18.02 -7.67
N VAL A 164 -5.66 17.44 -6.89
CA VAL A 164 -5.95 16.34 -5.96
C VAL A 164 -6.98 16.75 -4.91
N GLU A 165 -6.81 17.90 -4.28
CA GLU A 165 -7.70 18.41 -3.24
C GLU A 165 -9.12 18.62 -3.79
N LYS A 166 -9.23 19.09 -5.04
CA LYS A 166 -10.52 19.25 -5.73
C LYS A 166 -11.19 17.89 -5.96
N ALA A 167 -10.46 16.89 -6.45
CA ALA A 167 -10.99 15.54 -6.62
C ALA A 167 -11.49 14.92 -5.32
N VAL A 168 -10.71 15.04 -4.24
CA VAL A 168 -11.08 14.50 -2.92
C VAL A 168 -12.34 15.18 -2.41
N ARG A 169 -12.43 16.52 -2.51
CA ARG A 169 -13.61 17.28 -2.10
C ARG A 169 -14.86 16.89 -2.89
N GLU A 170 -14.78 16.83 -4.22
CA GLU A 170 -15.91 16.46 -5.07
C GLU A 170 -16.41 15.03 -4.80
N LEU A 171 -15.49 14.10 -4.51
CA LEU A 171 -15.87 12.74 -4.10
C LEU A 171 -16.57 12.74 -2.75
N ALA A 172 -16.09 13.52 -1.78
CA ALA A 172 -16.68 13.64 -0.45
C ALA A 172 -18.06 14.33 -0.46
N GLU A 173 -18.27 15.33 -1.32
CA GLU A 173 -19.56 15.98 -1.52
C GLU A 173 -20.62 15.02 -2.06
N LYS A 174 -20.23 14.12 -2.97
CA LYS A 174 -21.12 13.11 -3.56
C LYS A 174 -21.38 11.92 -2.65
N ASN A 175 -20.52 11.68 -1.65
CA ASN A 175 -20.62 10.52 -0.76
C ASN A 175 -20.42 10.93 0.71
N SER A 176 -21.53 11.06 1.45
CA SER A 176 -21.51 11.47 2.86
C SER A 176 -20.76 10.50 3.78
N LEU A 177 -20.70 9.21 3.45
CA LEU A 177 -19.92 8.22 4.20
C LEU A 177 -18.42 8.43 3.99
N LEU A 178 -18.01 8.73 2.75
CA LEU A 178 -16.63 9.10 2.44
C LEU A 178 -16.24 10.38 3.19
N ARG A 179 -17.10 11.42 3.14
CA ARG A 179 -16.86 12.69 3.85
C ARG A 179 -16.62 12.50 5.34
N ARG A 180 -17.39 11.62 6.00
CA ARG A 180 -17.22 11.31 7.43
C ARG A 180 -15.98 10.47 7.72
N LYS A 181 -15.46 9.77 6.71
CA LYS A 181 -14.32 8.86 6.85
C LYS A 181 -12.99 9.59 6.65
N ILE A 182 -12.94 10.55 5.72
CA ILE A 182 -11.75 11.34 5.41
C ILE A 182 -11.49 12.35 6.54
N SER A 183 -10.22 12.56 6.87
CA SER A 183 -9.82 13.55 7.86
C SER A 183 -10.04 14.98 7.37
N ASP A 184 -10.57 15.86 8.22
CA ASP A 184 -11.00 17.23 7.87
C ASP A 184 -9.93 18.07 7.15
N LYS A 185 -8.65 17.81 7.41
CA LYS A 185 -7.52 18.49 6.75
C LYS A 185 -7.40 18.25 5.24
N PHE A 186 -8.17 17.31 4.67
CA PHE A 186 -8.19 17.03 3.23
C PHE A 186 -9.46 17.55 2.54
N LEU A 187 -10.39 18.17 3.27
CA LEU A 187 -11.67 18.70 2.77
C LEU A 187 -11.61 20.22 2.62
#